data_AF-A0A842RVI7-F1
#
_entry.id   AF-A0A842RVI7-F1
#
_cell.length_a   1.000
_cell.length_b   1.000
_cell.length_c   1.000
_cell.angle_alpha   90.00
_cell.angle_beta   90.00
_cell.angle_gamma   90.00
#
_symmetry.space_group_name_H-M   'P 1'
#
loop_
_entity.id
_entity.type
_entity.pdbx_description
1 polymer ?
#
loop_
_entity_poly.entity_id
_entity_poly.type
_entity_poly.pdbx_seq_one_letter_code
_entity_poly.pdbx_strand_id
1 'polypeptide(L)'
;MSNTDSQNIISFRFIQFPQHLIVKNVENTVSMEMVSESTTAECFRLFLKGENLEIKFLDGFKDEFELNSSQKKTVKANLIPTRDGFGKLTIELFWLKKIEYTAEVQKVREKLPEGILSRLFSEYEVESKEEQTSFNYKKYFNELSKSGLKGLEKRIEEIEELLESNESEVSKNASKGDLLLELDESIKNLAYAYLSRGGLKKAIEILQTLKDNDDKKTAINNLIRAFAYEDLEAIISFMDDNKLNFEANDSLRGLIAIDQAESNPELSYNIITKIENEKHRKKILKSYLNVISKSHPQICLKYVNQLDNLKNIIQIMVNITKSHLSKEEEGDALKVGNKMVQICRKNLNKESIKILRDSLILLAEVDSPSKSDEEIEKIENQEFKAKIETDLLNILYKTVEETRTKIEPTSVVSQYFHLNSYSSNSGDNIRNFALYNGNVSSNLLMDENNYTSVFISPFGFNFTIFPIIDRMYSEFRFSNNQLMGYYIFPSKDLTDDKEQKILTQTLSTFIKSKIHSLKEIPIIYNLDFIQYLGKPTVIFGTIPQNIEWLRNKLSSLNNQINIIYNKDIFYKGKIFNDMKEILQISDTQIINLVLSYEFLNDYESFKKFIETLIKKK
;
A
#
# COMPACT_ATOMS: atom_id res chain seq x y z
N MET A 1 -10.94 11.63 -23.47
CA MET A 1 -10.72 12.96 -24.10
C MET A 1 -9.23 13.15 -24.25
N SER A 2 -8.73 13.25 -25.48
CA SER A 2 -7.31 13.38 -25.82
C SER A 2 -6.84 14.82 -25.55
N ASN A 3 -5.98 15.03 -24.56
CA ASN A 3 -5.39 16.32 -24.22
C ASN A 3 -4.52 16.85 -25.37
N THR A 4 -5.11 17.68 -26.23
CA THR A 4 -4.40 18.54 -27.19
C THR A 4 -3.50 19.58 -26.52
N ASP A 5 -3.66 19.84 -25.22
CA ASP A 5 -2.84 20.81 -24.47
C ASP A 5 -1.41 20.34 -24.18
N SER A 6 -1.13 19.04 -24.30
CA SER A 6 0.19 18.47 -23.98
C SER A 6 1.28 18.79 -25.01
N GLN A 7 0.91 19.10 -26.26
CA GLN A 7 1.88 19.30 -27.34
C GLN A 7 2.58 20.66 -27.31
N ASN A 8 2.10 21.61 -26.50
CA ASN A 8 2.59 22.99 -26.49
C ASN A 8 3.19 23.45 -25.16
N ILE A 9 3.46 22.56 -24.18
CA ILE A 9 4.00 23.00 -22.87
C ILE A 9 5.49 23.39 -22.95
N ILE A 10 6.21 22.89 -23.95
CA ILE A 10 7.64 23.12 -24.14
C ILE A 10 7.99 23.09 -25.64
N SER A 11 8.81 24.03 -26.10
CA SER A 11 9.42 23.99 -27.43
C SER A 11 10.83 23.40 -27.36
N PHE A 12 11.20 22.62 -28.37
CA PHE A 12 12.47 21.90 -28.45
C PHE A 12 13.13 22.13 -29.81
N ARG A 13 14.42 22.50 -29.82
CA ARG A 13 15.19 22.66 -31.06
C ARG A 13 16.66 22.29 -30.89
N PHE A 14 17.30 21.84 -31.96
CA PHE A 14 18.76 21.69 -31.99
C PHE A 14 19.43 23.03 -32.28
N ILE A 15 20.43 23.38 -31.46
CA ILE A 15 21.38 24.46 -31.74
C ILE A 15 22.57 23.91 -32.53
N GLN A 16 23.02 22.71 -32.20
CA GLN A 16 24.14 22.04 -32.84
C GLN A 16 23.81 20.56 -32.99
N PHE A 17 24.05 20.01 -34.18
CA PHE A 17 23.89 18.59 -34.47
C PHE A 17 25.02 18.16 -35.41
N PRO A 18 25.73 17.05 -35.15
CA PRO A 18 26.83 16.61 -35.99
C PRO A 18 26.40 16.38 -37.45
N GLN A 19 27.15 16.96 -38.40
CA GLN A 19 26.94 16.77 -39.85
C GLN A 19 28.09 15.97 -40.51
N HIS A 20 28.92 15.34 -39.70
CA HIS A 20 30.10 14.59 -40.11
C HIS A 20 30.07 13.18 -39.55
N LEU A 21 31.00 12.34 -40.01
CA LEU A 21 31.21 11.01 -39.45
C LEU A 21 31.51 11.12 -37.94
N ILE A 22 30.78 10.36 -37.11
CA ILE A 22 31.01 10.34 -35.67
C ILE A 22 32.24 9.48 -35.41
N VAL A 23 33.35 10.10 -35.00
CA VAL A 23 34.63 9.43 -34.74
C VAL A 23 35.13 9.68 -33.32
N LYS A 24 35.95 8.79 -32.79
CA LYS A 24 36.65 9.02 -31.51
C LYS A 24 37.60 10.22 -31.65
N ASN A 25 37.76 10.99 -30.57
CA ASN A 25 38.66 12.15 -30.47
C ASN A 25 38.32 13.33 -31.41
N VAL A 26 37.09 13.36 -31.93
CA VAL A 26 36.45 14.56 -32.50
C VAL A 26 35.31 14.93 -31.57
N GLU A 27 35.07 16.23 -31.41
CA GLU A 27 33.95 16.73 -30.63
C GLU A 27 32.64 16.51 -31.41
N ASN A 28 31.90 15.47 -31.06
CA ASN A 28 30.62 15.13 -31.68
C ASN A 28 29.46 15.67 -30.82
N THR A 29 29.46 16.98 -30.60
CA THR A 29 28.50 17.62 -29.68
C THR A 29 27.12 17.77 -30.32
N VAL A 30 26.10 17.31 -29.60
CA VAL A 30 24.69 17.67 -29.80
C VAL A 30 24.31 18.71 -28.75
N SER A 31 23.80 19.86 -29.19
CA SER A 31 23.29 20.91 -28.32
C SER A 31 21.82 21.12 -28.62
N MET A 32 20.98 21.03 -27.59
CA MET A 32 19.54 21.21 -27.67
C MET A 32 19.12 22.40 -26.80
N GLU A 33 18.17 23.19 -27.28
CA GLU A 33 17.50 24.23 -26.51
C GLU A 33 16.06 23.83 -26.27
N MET A 34 15.64 23.98 -25.03
CA MET A 34 14.27 23.77 -24.58
C MET A 34 13.76 25.08 -24.00
N VAL A 35 12.55 25.49 -24.38
CA VAL A 35 11.92 26.72 -23.86
C VAL A 35 10.53 26.37 -23.34
N SER A 36 10.26 26.68 -22.08
CA SER A 36 8.92 26.48 -21.51
C SER A 36 7.96 27.50 -22.10
N GLU A 37 6.85 27.00 -22.62
CA GLU A 37 5.72 27.80 -23.08
C GLU A 37 4.63 27.91 -22.00
N SER A 38 4.83 27.27 -20.84
CA SER A 38 3.93 27.35 -19.69
C SER A 38 3.93 28.75 -19.09
N THR A 39 2.83 29.15 -18.47
CA THR A 39 2.75 30.36 -17.63
C THR A 39 3.27 30.11 -16.22
N THR A 40 3.34 28.85 -15.79
CA THR A 40 3.83 28.40 -14.49
C THR A 40 5.17 27.69 -14.59
N ALA A 41 5.84 27.52 -13.45
CA ALA A 41 7.05 26.70 -13.38
C ALA A 41 6.67 25.23 -13.53
N GLU A 42 7.32 24.53 -14.46
CA GLU A 42 7.04 23.13 -14.78
C GLU A 42 8.31 22.29 -14.69
N CYS A 43 8.15 21.05 -14.22
CA CYS A 43 9.25 20.10 -14.11
C CYS A 43 9.30 19.18 -15.33
N PHE A 44 10.49 18.98 -15.86
CA PHE A 44 10.77 18.15 -17.02
C PHE A 44 11.86 17.14 -16.73
N ARG A 45 11.84 16.02 -17.44
CA ARG A 45 12.89 15.01 -17.42
C ARG A 45 13.34 14.69 -18.85
N LEU A 46 14.62 14.89 -19.14
CA LEU A 46 15.25 14.58 -20.43
C LEU A 46 16.06 13.30 -20.35
N PHE A 47 15.77 12.36 -21.24
CA PHE A 47 16.57 11.17 -21.47
C PHE A 47 17.22 11.22 -22.85
N LEU A 48 18.52 10.94 -22.86
CA LEU A 48 19.28 10.67 -24.07
C LEU A 48 19.75 9.22 -24.00
N LYS A 49 19.35 8.41 -24.97
CA LYS A 49 19.74 6.99 -25.08
C LYS A 49 20.51 6.77 -26.36
N GLY A 50 21.66 6.11 -26.25
CA GLY A 50 22.51 5.76 -27.39
C GLY A 50 22.49 4.26 -27.63
N GLU A 51 22.33 3.87 -28.90
CA GLU A 51 22.63 2.52 -29.38
C GLU A 51 23.83 2.63 -30.33
N ASN A 52 24.86 1.80 -30.11
CA ASN A 52 26.18 1.94 -30.75
C ASN A 52 26.85 3.32 -30.55
N LEU A 53 26.32 4.12 -29.62
CA LEU A 53 26.80 5.42 -29.20
C LEU A 53 26.78 5.48 -27.67
N GLU A 54 27.89 5.87 -27.07
CA GLU A 54 27.92 6.32 -25.68
C GLU A 54 27.61 7.83 -25.66
N ILE A 55 26.78 8.25 -24.71
CA ILE A 55 26.36 9.65 -24.56
C ILE A 55 26.93 10.19 -23.27
N LYS A 56 27.68 11.28 -23.36
CA LYS A 56 28.20 11.99 -22.18
C LYS A 56 27.62 13.38 -22.13
N PHE A 57 26.78 13.65 -21.14
CA PHE A 57 26.32 15.00 -20.86
C PHE A 57 27.52 15.88 -20.51
N LEU A 58 27.57 17.07 -21.12
CA LEU A 58 28.50 18.11 -20.73
C LEU A 58 27.92 18.87 -19.53
N ASP A 59 28.78 19.52 -18.75
CA ASP A 59 28.40 20.40 -17.63
C ASP A 59 27.62 19.74 -16.47
N GLY A 60 27.69 18.41 -16.33
CA GLY A 60 27.08 17.70 -15.18
C GLY A 60 25.56 17.79 -15.10
N PHE A 61 24.89 17.90 -16.25
CA PHE A 61 23.44 18.02 -16.36
C PHE A 61 22.71 16.93 -15.56
N LYS A 62 21.74 17.36 -14.74
CA LYS A 62 20.75 16.47 -14.12
C LYS A 62 19.62 16.23 -15.11
N ASP A 63 19.23 14.98 -15.25
CA ASP A 63 18.15 14.51 -16.13
C ASP A 63 16.82 15.19 -15.84
N GLU A 64 16.57 15.59 -14.59
CA GLU A 64 15.43 16.43 -14.18
C GLU A 64 15.80 17.90 -14.01
N PHE A 65 14.90 18.78 -14.48
CA PHE A 65 15.04 20.23 -14.36
C PHE A 65 13.68 20.93 -14.38
N GLU A 66 13.65 22.10 -13.78
CA GLU A 66 12.47 22.97 -13.74
C GLU A 66 12.68 24.17 -14.67
N LEU A 67 11.64 24.57 -15.40
CA LEU A 67 11.63 25.77 -16.23
C LEU A 67 10.46 26.67 -15.87
N ASN A 68 10.76 27.94 -15.58
CA ASN A 68 9.77 28.99 -15.49
C ASN A 68 9.29 29.41 -16.89
N SER A 69 8.21 30.21 -16.93
CA SER A 69 7.65 30.73 -18.17
C SER A 69 8.70 31.42 -19.05
N SER A 70 8.75 31.05 -20.33
CA SER A 70 9.69 31.56 -21.33
C SER A 70 11.18 31.35 -21.00
N GLN A 71 11.50 30.59 -19.96
CA GLN A 71 12.87 30.29 -19.59
C GLN A 71 13.46 29.28 -20.57
N LYS A 72 14.70 29.53 -20.99
CA LYS A 72 15.46 28.65 -21.88
C LYS A 72 16.43 27.79 -21.09
N LYS A 73 16.55 26.54 -21.50
CA LYS A 73 17.58 25.62 -21.02
C LYS A 73 18.29 25.00 -22.19
N THR A 74 19.60 25.16 -22.22
CA THR A 74 20.47 24.49 -23.17
C THR A 74 21.07 23.26 -22.51
N VAL A 75 21.02 22.13 -23.21
CA VAL A 75 21.67 20.88 -22.81
C VAL A 75 22.60 20.45 -23.92
N LYS A 76 23.83 20.12 -23.54
CA LYS A 76 24.86 19.63 -24.45
C LYS A 76 25.27 18.22 -24.06
N ALA A 77 25.44 17.37 -25.06
CA ALA A 77 25.98 16.03 -24.88
C ALA A 77 26.95 15.72 -26.00
N ASN A 78 28.06 15.04 -25.67
CA ASN A 78 29.00 14.53 -26.64
C ASN A 78 28.66 13.08 -26.99
N LEU A 79 28.68 12.76 -28.27
CA LEU A 79 28.45 11.40 -28.78
C LEU A 79 29.79 10.69 -28.99
N ILE A 80 29.92 9.48 -28.46
CA ILE A 80 31.15 8.68 -28.59
C ILE A 80 30.78 7.38 -29.30
N PRO A 81 31.39 7.09 -30.47
CA PRO A 81 31.04 5.88 -31.22
C PRO A 81 31.60 4.64 -30.53
N THR A 82 30.74 3.65 -30.30
CA THR A 82 31.13 2.36 -29.71
C THR A 82 31.20 1.23 -30.76
N ARG A 83 30.58 1.43 -31.92
CA ARG A 83 30.63 0.50 -33.06
C ARG A 83 30.74 1.24 -34.39
N ASP A 84 31.34 0.58 -35.38
CA ASP A 84 31.35 1.03 -36.77
C ASP A 84 30.01 0.76 -37.45
N GLY A 85 29.54 1.68 -38.29
CA GLY A 85 28.27 1.57 -38.97
C GLY A 85 27.32 2.69 -38.63
N PHE A 86 26.19 2.32 -38.03
CA PHE A 86 25.22 3.28 -37.53
C PHE A 86 25.30 3.37 -35.99
N GLY A 87 25.24 4.60 -35.52
CA GLY A 87 24.83 4.97 -34.18
C GLY A 87 23.39 5.46 -34.19
N LYS A 88 22.63 5.19 -33.13
CA LYS A 88 21.28 5.73 -32.95
C LYS A 88 21.21 6.55 -31.67
N LEU A 89 20.80 7.81 -31.81
CA LEU A 89 20.53 8.72 -30.70
C LEU A 89 19.01 8.83 -30.53
N THR A 90 18.49 8.41 -29.39
CA THR A 90 17.08 8.58 -29.00
C THR A 90 16.97 9.67 -27.94
N ILE A 91 16.02 10.58 -28.14
CA ILE A 91 15.77 11.73 -27.29
C ILE A 91 14.33 11.64 -26.81
N GLU A 92 14.15 11.58 -25.49
CA GLU A 92 12.84 11.55 -24.84
C GLU A 92 12.76 12.66 -23.81
N LEU A 93 11.73 13.52 -23.90
CA LEU A 93 11.46 14.58 -22.94
C LEU A 93 10.08 14.32 -22.32
N PHE A 94 10.04 14.24 -21.00
CA PHE A 94 8.82 14.05 -20.23
C PHE A 94 8.49 15.30 -19.43
N TRP A 95 7.23 15.73 -19.46
CA TRP A 95 6.67 16.67 -18.50
C TRP A 95 6.19 15.91 -17.27
N LEU A 96 6.68 16.28 -16.10
CA LEU A 96 6.35 15.67 -14.81
C LEU A 96 5.13 16.37 -14.23
N LYS A 97 3.95 16.04 -14.76
CA LYS A 97 2.70 16.72 -14.39
C LYS A 97 2.28 16.36 -12.97
N LYS A 98 2.13 17.38 -12.11
CA LYS A 98 1.51 17.22 -10.79
C LYS A 98 0.00 17.10 -10.98
N ILE A 99 -0.58 16.01 -10.49
CA ILE A 99 -2.01 15.74 -10.55
C ILE A 99 -2.55 15.62 -9.14
N GLU A 100 -3.57 16.43 -8.85
CA GLU A 100 -4.36 16.32 -7.63
C GLU A 100 -5.49 15.32 -7.86
N TYR A 101 -5.69 14.40 -6.92
CA TYR A 101 -6.77 13.42 -6.96
C TYR A 101 -7.36 13.22 -5.57
N THR A 102 -8.65 12.91 -5.52
CA THR A 102 -9.34 12.58 -4.29
C THR A 102 -9.21 11.08 -4.03
N ALA A 103 -8.81 10.71 -2.82
CA ALA A 103 -8.75 9.32 -2.36
C ALA A 103 -9.67 9.15 -1.15
N GLU A 104 -10.52 8.13 -1.19
CA GLU A 104 -11.27 7.69 -0.02
C GLU A 104 -10.34 6.91 0.92
N VAL A 105 -10.24 7.38 2.17
CA VAL A 105 -9.42 6.73 3.19
C VAL A 105 -10.24 6.47 4.44
N GLN A 106 -9.94 5.39 5.13
CA GLN A 106 -10.53 5.08 6.42
C GLN A 106 -9.77 5.80 7.52
N LYS A 107 -10.50 6.54 8.36
CA LYS A 107 -9.96 7.15 9.57
C LYS A 107 -10.75 6.69 10.78
N VAL A 108 -10.05 6.52 11.90
CA VAL A 108 -10.67 6.31 13.20
C VAL A 108 -11.55 7.52 13.54
N ARG A 109 -12.76 7.27 14.06
CA ARG A 109 -13.71 8.30 14.48
C ARG A 109 -13.23 8.97 15.76
N GLU A 110 -13.63 10.22 15.95
CA GLU A 110 -13.41 10.92 17.23
C GLU A 110 -14.39 10.45 18.31
N LYS A 111 -15.60 10.05 17.92
CA LYS A 111 -16.66 9.54 18.80
C LYS A 111 -17.43 8.40 18.14
N LEU A 112 -17.95 7.49 18.96
CA LEU A 112 -18.83 6.43 18.49
C LEU A 112 -20.19 6.98 18.04
N PRO A 113 -20.89 6.28 17.12
CA PRO A 113 -22.30 6.56 16.84
C PRO A 113 -23.19 6.45 18.10
N GLU A 114 -24.16 7.34 18.22
CA GLU A 114 -25.09 7.35 19.36
C GLU A 114 -25.88 6.03 19.51
N GLY A 115 -26.17 5.65 20.75
CA GLY A 115 -27.03 4.49 21.08
C GLY A 115 -26.33 3.11 21.04
N ILE A 116 -25.04 3.05 20.69
CA ILE A 116 -24.28 1.78 20.73
C ILE A 116 -24.10 1.29 22.17
N LEU A 117 -23.75 2.20 23.10
CA LEU A 117 -23.52 1.85 24.50
C LEU A 117 -24.79 1.36 25.19
N SER A 118 -25.92 2.03 24.97
CA SER A 118 -27.20 1.63 25.56
C SER A 118 -27.65 0.25 25.10
N ARG A 119 -27.43 -0.09 23.82
CA ARG A 119 -27.66 -1.44 23.28
C ARG A 119 -26.74 -2.48 23.92
N LEU A 120 -25.46 -2.13 24.14
CA LEU A 120 -24.53 -3.05 24.77
C LEU A 120 -24.92 -3.32 26.23
N PHE A 121 -25.30 -2.29 26.98
CA PHE A 121 -25.77 -2.48 28.35
C PHE A 121 -27.02 -3.33 28.45
N SER A 122 -27.97 -3.23 27.51
CA SER A 122 -29.17 -4.08 27.53
C SER A 122 -28.87 -5.55 27.18
N GLU A 123 -27.88 -5.83 26.33
CA GLU A 123 -27.46 -7.21 26.03
C GLU A 123 -26.87 -7.95 27.24
N TYR A 124 -26.19 -7.22 28.14
CA TYR A 124 -25.54 -7.79 29.31
C TYR A 124 -26.34 -7.62 30.61
N GLU A 125 -27.45 -6.88 30.57
CA GLU A 125 -28.31 -6.63 31.73
C GLU A 125 -28.83 -7.96 32.29
N VAL A 126 -28.35 -8.31 33.48
CA VAL A 126 -28.95 -9.35 34.31
C VAL A 126 -29.95 -8.64 35.18
N GLU A 127 -31.24 -8.78 34.88
CA GLU A 127 -32.22 -8.74 35.95
C GLU A 127 -31.77 -9.77 36.99
N SER A 128 -31.46 -9.32 38.21
CA SER A 128 -31.32 -10.18 39.37
C SER A 128 -32.65 -10.91 39.58
N LYS A 129 -32.88 -11.96 38.80
CA LYS A 129 -34.10 -12.78 38.85
C LYS A 129 -34.15 -13.66 40.09
N GLU A 130 -33.05 -13.79 40.81
CA GLU A 130 -33.14 -14.19 42.20
C GLU A 130 -33.73 -12.99 42.94
N GLU A 131 -35.06 -12.98 43.06
CA GLU A 131 -35.74 -12.21 44.10
C GLU A 131 -34.91 -12.41 45.37
N GLN A 132 -34.18 -11.38 45.78
CA GLN A 132 -33.81 -11.24 47.17
C GLN A 132 -35.16 -11.21 47.90
N THR A 133 -35.64 -12.38 48.29
CA THR A 133 -36.77 -12.48 49.20
C THR A 133 -36.30 -11.74 50.43
N SER A 134 -36.79 -10.52 50.60
CA SER A 134 -36.33 -9.62 51.66
C SER A 134 -36.49 -10.36 52.98
N PHE A 135 -35.38 -10.83 53.55
CA PHE A 135 -35.42 -11.61 54.77
C PHE A 135 -35.68 -10.67 55.93
N ASN A 136 -36.91 -10.69 56.44
CA ASN A 136 -37.31 -9.81 57.54
C ASN A 136 -36.84 -10.41 58.87
N TYR A 137 -35.55 -10.21 59.17
CA TYR A 137 -34.92 -10.73 60.39
C TYR A 137 -35.62 -10.25 61.68
N LYS A 138 -36.22 -9.05 61.67
CA LYS A 138 -36.90 -8.48 62.85
C LYS A 138 -38.06 -9.33 63.37
N LYS A 139 -38.66 -10.17 62.52
CA LYS A 139 -39.74 -11.10 62.93
C LYS A 139 -39.27 -12.22 63.88
N TYR A 140 -37.98 -12.46 63.97
CA TYR A 140 -37.37 -13.50 64.79
C TYR A 140 -36.86 -12.97 66.15
N PHE A 141 -37.12 -11.70 66.44
CA PHE A 141 -36.79 -11.05 67.70
C PHE A 141 -38.09 -10.70 68.43
N ASN A 142 -38.20 -11.13 69.70
CA ASN A 142 -39.35 -10.87 70.54
C ASN A 142 -38.91 -10.37 71.93
N GLU A 143 -39.02 -9.07 72.18
CA GLU A 143 -38.60 -8.50 73.46
C GLU A 143 -39.61 -8.78 74.57
N LEU A 144 -39.36 -9.84 75.34
CA LEU A 144 -40.14 -10.17 76.53
C LEU A 144 -39.41 -9.83 77.82
N SER A 145 -40.17 -9.47 78.86
CA SER A 145 -39.65 -9.28 80.23
C SER A 145 -39.26 -10.63 80.88
N LYS A 146 -38.53 -10.62 82.00
CA LYS A 146 -38.16 -11.87 82.71
C LYS A 146 -39.40 -12.64 83.20
N SER A 147 -40.46 -11.93 83.59
CA SER A 147 -41.74 -12.54 83.94
C SER A 147 -42.49 -13.07 82.71
N GLY A 148 -42.40 -12.38 81.57
CA GLY A 148 -42.97 -12.83 80.30
C GLY A 148 -42.37 -14.14 79.78
N LEU A 149 -41.05 -14.31 79.87
CA LEU A 149 -40.38 -15.58 79.55
C LEU A 149 -40.86 -16.73 80.42
N LYS A 150 -40.89 -16.54 81.75
CA LYS A 150 -41.39 -17.57 82.67
C LYS A 150 -42.86 -17.91 82.42
N GLY A 151 -43.65 -16.92 82.01
CA GLY A 151 -45.03 -17.12 81.60
C GLY A 151 -45.15 -18.02 80.37
N LEU A 152 -44.31 -17.82 79.35
CA LEU A 152 -44.25 -18.68 78.17
C LEU A 152 -43.72 -20.08 78.48
N GLU A 153 -42.68 -20.21 79.31
CA GLU A 153 -42.17 -21.52 79.76
C GLU A 153 -43.27 -22.32 80.46
N LYS A 154 -43.97 -21.69 81.40
CA LYS A 154 -45.10 -22.32 82.10
C LYS A 154 -46.24 -22.67 81.14
N ARG A 155 -46.52 -21.82 80.14
CA ARG A 155 -47.56 -22.08 79.13
C ARG A 155 -47.21 -23.29 78.26
N ILE A 156 -45.94 -23.45 77.89
CA ILE A 156 -45.46 -24.63 77.15
C ILE A 156 -45.64 -25.89 78.01
N GLU A 157 -45.23 -25.86 79.27
CA GLU A 157 -45.42 -26.97 80.23
C GLU A 157 -46.90 -27.33 80.39
N GLU A 158 -47.79 -26.34 80.56
CA GLU A 158 -49.25 -26.55 80.66
C GLU A 158 -49.82 -27.21 79.38
N ILE A 159 -49.36 -26.81 78.19
CA ILE A 159 -49.82 -27.41 76.93
C ILE A 159 -49.28 -28.84 76.76
N GLU A 160 -48.03 -29.09 77.16
CA GLU A 160 -47.43 -30.42 77.15
C GLU A 160 -48.16 -31.38 78.10
N GLU A 161 -48.46 -30.95 79.33
CA GLU A 161 -49.27 -31.72 80.30
C GLU A 161 -50.67 -32.05 79.74
N LEU A 162 -51.33 -31.09 79.10
CA LEU A 162 -52.65 -31.30 78.46
C LEU A 162 -52.60 -32.27 77.27
N LEU A 163 -51.46 -32.34 76.57
CA LEU A 163 -51.24 -33.28 75.48
C LEU A 163 -50.91 -34.69 76.01
N GLU A 164 -50.30 -34.81 77.19
CA GLU A 164 -49.99 -36.07 77.87
C GLU A 164 -51.18 -36.66 78.64
N SER A 165 -52.05 -35.83 79.23
CA SER A 165 -53.17 -36.26 80.09
C SER A 165 -54.39 -36.83 79.33
N ASN A 166 -54.32 -37.00 78.00
CA ASN A 166 -55.46 -37.35 77.14
C ASN A 166 -55.47 -38.83 76.69
N GLU A 167 -55.60 -39.76 77.65
CA GLU A 167 -56.14 -41.11 77.39
C GLU A 167 -57.56 -41.36 77.94
N SER A 168 -58.18 -40.45 78.70
CA SER A 168 -59.58 -40.65 79.11
C SER A 168 -60.30 -39.36 79.51
N GLU A 169 -61.28 -39.00 78.68
CA GLU A 169 -62.46 -38.17 78.98
C GLU A 169 -62.24 -36.78 79.62
N VAL A 170 -62.35 -35.72 78.80
CA VAL A 170 -63.49 -34.77 78.78
C VAL A 170 -63.08 -33.38 78.23
N SER A 171 -63.72 -33.05 77.09
CA SER A 171 -64.34 -31.76 76.72
C SER A 171 -63.54 -30.54 76.22
N LYS A 172 -64.12 -30.01 75.13
CA LYS A 172 -64.45 -28.59 74.87
C LYS A 172 -63.31 -27.59 74.99
N ASN A 173 -62.52 -27.45 73.93
CA ASN A 173 -62.47 -26.22 73.10
C ASN A 173 -61.30 -26.14 72.11
N ALA A 174 -60.41 -27.14 72.05
CA ALA A 174 -59.36 -27.19 71.04
C ALA A 174 -59.18 -28.63 70.54
N SER A 175 -59.03 -28.81 69.23
CA SER A 175 -58.63 -30.11 68.69
C SER A 175 -57.16 -30.38 69.09
N LYS A 176 -56.75 -31.66 69.19
CA LYS A 176 -55.34 -32.02 69.44
C LYS A 176 -54.37 -31.37 68.43
N GLY A 177 -54.85 -31.10 67.21
CA GLY A 177 -54.10 -30.37 66.19
C GLY A 177 -53.89 -28.89 66.54
N ASP A 178 -54.91 -28.21 67.08
CA ASP A 178 -54.80 -26.79 67.48
C ASP A 178 -53.82 -26.61 68.65
N LEU A 179 -53.83 -27.54 69.61
CA LEU A 179 -52.87 -27.53 70.73
C LEU A 179 -51.43 -27.76 70.28
N LEU A 180 -51.20 -28.61 69.26
CA LEU A 180 -49.87 -28.80 68.69
C LEU A 180 -49.38 -27.55 67.94
N LEU A 181 -50.26 -26.87 67.20
CA LEU A 181 -49.93 -25.61 66.55
C LEU A 181 -49.62 -24.49 67.56
N GLU A 182 -50.41 -24.38 68.63
CA GLU A 182 -50.17 -23.42 69.72
C GLU A 182 -48.84 -23.72 70.45
N LEU A 183 -48.52 -25.00 70.65
CA LEU A 183 -47.25 -25.44 71.23
C LEU A 183 -46.07 -25.03 70.35
N ASP A 184 -46.11 -25.34 69.05
CA ASP A 184 -45.03 -25.01 68.11
C ASP A 184 -44.84 -23.49 67.99
N GLU A 185 -45.93 -22.71 67.97
CA GLU A 185 -45.87 -21.25 67.97
C GLU A 185 -45.30 -20.69 69.28
N SER A 186 -45.67 -21.28 70.42
CA SER A 186 -45.13 -20.91 71.73
C SER A 186 -43.63 -21.21 71.86
N ILE A 187 -43.20 -22.38 71.36
CA ILE A 187 -41.78 -22.77 71.29
C ILE A 187 -41.00 -21.78 70.43
N LYS A 188 -41.51 -21.42 69.25
CA LYS A 188 -40.89 -20.41 68.36
C LYS A 188 -40.80 -19.05 69.04
N ASN A 189 -41.88 -18.57 69.66
CA ASN A 189 -41.90 -17.29 70.37
C ASN A 189 -40.94 -17.27 71.56
N LEU A 190 -40.83 -18.38 72.29
CA LEU A 190 -39.86 -18.52 73.38
C LEU A 190 -38.43 -18.46 72.85
N ALA A 191 -38.13 -19.17 71.77
CA ALA A 191 -36.81 -19.13 71.12
C ALA A 191 -36.45 -17.71 70.64
N TYR A 192 -37.39 -17.00 70.00
CA TYR A 192 -37.20 -15.61 69.55
C TYR A 192 -36.93 -14.67 70.72
N ALA A 193 -37.57 -14.88 71.86
CA ALA A 193 -37.35 -14.09 73.06
C ALA A 193 -35.99 -14.37 73.73
N TYR A 194 -35.50 -15.61 73.65
CA TYR A 194 -34.13 -15.93 74.06
C TYR A 194 -33.09 -15.35 73.09
N LEU A 195 -33.39 -15.31 71.78
CA LEU A 195 -32.54 -14.70 70.77
C LEU A 195 -32.35 -13.20 71.02
N SER A 196 -33.42 -12.47 71.31
CA SER A 196 -33.40 -11.03 71.68
C SER A 196 -32.54 -10.68 72.89
N ARG A 197 -32.11 -11.69 73.65
CA ARG A 197 -31.23 -11.51 74.82
C ARG A 197 -29.80 -12.01 74.57
N GLY A 198 -29.42 -12.24 73.32
CA GLY A 198 -28.10 -12.75 72.92
C GLY A 198 -27.93 -14.26 73.14
N GLY A 199 -28.99 -14.99 73.47
CA GLY A 199 -28.93 -16.41 73.85
C GLY A 199 -29.06 -17.37 72.67
N LEU A 200 -28.22 -17.28 71.64
CA LEU A 200 -28.33 -18.10 70.42
C LEU A 200 -28.40 -19.62 70.69
N LYS A 201 -27.47 -20.15 71.51
CA LYS A 201 -27.42 -21.59 71.82
C LYS A 201 -28.73 -22.06 72.47
N LYS A 202 -29.22 -21.31 73.45
CA LYS A 202 -30.46 -21.63 74.16
C LYS A 202 -31.69 -21.51 73.24
N ALA A 203 -31.72 -20.51 72.36
CA ALA A 203 -32.78 -20.38 71.37
C ALA A 203 -32.81 -21.58 70.39
N ILE A 204 -31.64 -22.06 69.96
CA ILE A 204 -31.53 -23.26 69.12
C ILE A 204 -31.96 -24.51 69.89
N GLU A 205 -31.52 -24.69 71.14
CA GLU A 205 -31.94 -25.81 72.00
C GLU A 205 -33.46 -25.86 72.15
N ILE A 206 -34.12 -24.71 72.30
CA ILE A 206 -35.58 -24.63 72.38
C ILE A 206 -36.23 -25.03 71.05
N LEU A 207 -35.74 -24.53 69.90
CA LEU A 207 -36.26 -24.94 68.60
C LEU A 207 -36.01 -26.43 68.29
N GLN A 208 -35.04 -27.07 68.96
CA GLN A 208 -34.81 -28.51 68.79
C GLN A 208 -35.94 -29.38 69.34
N THR A 209 -36.81 -28.86 70.21
CA THR A 209 -37.96 -29.58 70.77
C THR A 209 -39.17 -29.65 69.83
N LEU A 210 -39.16 -28.87 68.74
CA LEU A 210 -40.19 -28.95 67.69
C LEU A 210 -40.26 -30.36 67.09
N LYS A 211 -41.49 -30.87 66.91
CA LYS A 211 -41.75 -32.25 66.48
C LYS A 211 -41.60 -32.44 64.97
N ASP A 212 -41.99 -31.45 64.17
CA ASP A 212 -41.85 -31.49 62.73
C ASP A 212 -40.40 -31.16 62.32
N ASN A 213 -39.75 -32.09 61.62
CA ASN A 213 -38.34 -31.95 61.24
C ASN A 213 -38.09 -30.84 60.20
N ASP A 214 -39.03 -30.59 59.29
CA ASP A 214 -38.87 -29.59 58.23
C ASP A 214 -39.12 -28.18 58.79
N ASP A 215 -40.12 -28.02 59.64
CA ASP A 215 -40.40 -26.77 60.35
C ASP A 215 -39.27 -26.46 61.35
N LYS A 216 -38.78 -27.46 62.10
CA LYS A 216 -37.60 -27.34 62.97
C LYS A 216 -36.39 -26.84 62.19
N LYS A 217 -36.06 -27.47 61.06
CA LYS A 217 -34.91 -27.09 60.22
C LYS A 217 -35.08 -25.66 59.69
N THR A 218 -36.28 -25.31 59.24
CA THR A 218 -36.59 -23.97 58.70
C THR A 218 -36.50 -22.90 59.78
N ALA A 219 -37.05 -23.16 60.98
CA ALA A 219 -37.01 -22.25 62.12
C ALA A 219 -35.57 -22.03 62.59
N ILE A 220 -34.76 -23.08 62.74
CA ILE A 220 -33.35 -22.97 63.13
C ILE A 220 -32.56 -22.19 62.10
N ASN A 221 -32.69 -22.50 60.80
CA ASN A 221 -31.98 -21.79 59.73
C ASN A 221 -32.32 -20.30 59.71
N ASN A 222 -33.61 -19.95 59.82
CA ASN A 222 -34.03 -18.56 59.83
C ASN A 222 -33.60 -17.83 61.12
N LEU A 223 -33.60 -18.50 62.27
CA LEU A 223 -33.10 -17.94 63.51
C LEU A 223 -31.59 -17.62 63.43
N ILE A 224 -30.79 -18.53 62.85
CA ILE A 224 -29.37 -18.29 62.59
C ILE A 224 -29.18 -17.12 61.62
N ARG A 225 -29.93 -17.09 60.51
CA ARG A 225 -29.90 -15.97 59.55
C ARG A 225 -30.27 -14.64 60.22
N ALA A 226 -31.26 -14.64 61.10
CA ALA A 226 -31.68 -13.44 61.81
C ALA A 226 -30.62 -12.94 62.79
N PHE A 227 -29.99 -13.84 63.55
CA PHE A 227 -28.90 -13.47 64.45
C PHE A 227 -27.65 -12.98 63.71
N ALA A 228 -27.42 -13.45 62.47
CA ALA A 228 -26.33 -12.96 61.64
C ALA A 228 -26.43 -11.46 61.30
N TYR A 229 -27.61 -10.83 61.43
CA TYR A 229 -27.77 -9.38 61.33
C TYR A 229 -27.33 -8.61 62.59
N GLU A 230 -27.31 -9.26 63.76
CA GLU A 230 -26.84 -8.68 65.02
C GLU A 230 -25.34 -8.95 65.24
N ASP A 231 -24.90 -10.19 65.02
CA ASP A 231 -23.51 -10.62 65.23
C ASP A 231 -23.08 -11.70 64.22
N LEU A 232 -22.57 -11.24 63.07
CA LEU A 232 -22.11 -12.11 61.99
C LEU A 232 -20.89 -12.95 62.39
N GLU A 233 -19.97 -12.40 63.18
CA GLU A 233 -18.73 -13.10 63.58
C GLU A 233 -19.02 -14.24 64.55
N ALA A 234 -19.95 -14.04 65.50
CA ALA A 234 -20.42 -15.10 66.37
C ALA A 234 -21.12 -16.22 65.57
N ILE A 235 -21.88 -15.89 64.52
CA ILE A 235 -22.48 -16.90 63.63
C ILE A 235 -21.43 -17.67 62.85
N ILE A 236 -20.42 -16.99 62.30
CA ILE A 236 -19.31 -17.66 61.60
C ILE A 236 -18.63 -18.67 62.52
N SER A 237 -18.30 -18.24 63.75
CA SER A 237 -17.66 -19.09 64.75
C SER A 237 -18.57 -20.26 65.15
N PHE A 238 -19.85 -19.99 65.40
CA PHE A 238 -20.84 -21.01 65.73
C PHE A 238 -20.97 -22.08 64.64
N MET A 239 -21.01 -21.68 63.37
CA MET A 239 -21.11 -22.60 62.22
C MET A 239 -19.83 -23.39 61.96
N ASP A 240 -18.66 -22.92 62.42
CA ASP A 240 -17.40 -23.66 62.32
C ASP A 240 -17.29 -24.71 63.45
N ASP A 241 -17.74 -24.37 64.66
CA ASP A 241 -17.70 -25.24 65.84
C ASP A 241 -18.76 -26.36 65.79
N ASN A 242 -19.95 -26.05 65.27
CA ASN A 242 -21.07 -26.98 65.23
C ASN A 242 -21.18 -27.56 63.81
N LYS A 243 -20.67 -28.77 63.61
CA LYS A 243 -20.80 -29.54 62.37
C LYS A 243 -22.25 -29.93 62.09
N LEU A 244 -23.07 -28.95 61.72
CA LEU A 244 -24.38 -29.16 61.11
C LEU A 244 -24.16 -30.00 59.83
N ASN A 245 -25.09 -30.91 59.53
CA ASN A 245 -25.01 -31.80 58.35
C ASN A 245 -24.57 -31.03 57.09
N PHE A 246 -23.52 -31.51 56.42
CA PHE A 246 -22.75 -30.79 55.40
C PHE A 246 -23.61 -30.12 54.30
N GLU A 247 -24.65 -30.78 53.79
CA GLU A 247 -25.51 -30.21 52.74
C GLU A 247 -26.41 -29.06 53.24
N ALA A 248 -26.86 -29.14 54.49
CA ALA A 248 -27.65 -28.08 55.12
C ALA A 248 -26.76 -26.87 55.48
N ASN A 249 -25.51 -27.11 55.86
CA ASN A 249 -24.55 -26.08 56.24
C ASN A 249 -24.13 -25.22 55.05
N ASP A 250 -23.79 -25.84 53.91
CA ASP A 250 -23.41 -25.10 52.68
C ASP A 250 -24.53 -24.18 52.18
N SER A 251 -25.78 -24.67 52.19
CA SER A 251 -26.95 -23.90 51.79
C SER A 251 -27.22 -22.73 52.73
N LEU A 252 -27.09 -22.93 54.05
CA LEU A 252 -27.27 -21.89 55.05
C LEU A 252 -26.17 -20.82 54.94
N ARG A 253 -24.90 -21.23 54.80
CA ARG A 253 -23.77 -20.32 54.52
C ARG A 253 -24.03 -19.48 53.28
N GLY A 254 -24.56 -20.09 52.21
CA GLY A 254 -24.94 -19.40 50.99
C GLY A 254 -26.00 -18.30 51.22
N LEU A 255 -27.06 -18.63 51.96
CA LEU A 255 -28.12 -17.65 52.30
C LEU A 255 -27.59 -16.50 53.14
N ILE A 256 -26.84 -16.79 54.21
CA ILE A 256 -26.28 -15.75 55.10
C ILE A 256 -25.33 -14.83 54.32
N ALA A 257 -24.49 -15.39 53.45
CA ALA A 257 -23.56 -14.59 52.65
C ALA A 257 -24.31 -13.60 51.73
N ILE A 258 -25.41 -14.01 51.11
CA ILE A 258 -26.24 -13.15 50.25
C ILE A 258 -27.01 -12.12 51.07
N ASP A 259 -27.62 -12.52 52.18
CA ASP A 259 -28.35 -11.64 53.11
C ASP A 259 -27.47 -10.50 53.64
N GLN A 260 -26.19 -10.78 53.88
CA GLN A 260 -25.19 -9.85 54.42
C GLN A 260 -24.33 -9.17 53.34
N ALA A 261 -24.53 -9.49 52.05
CA ALA A 261 -23.61 -9.09 50.98
C ALA A 261 -23.42 -7.58 50.87
N GLU A 262 -24.48 -6.78 51.05
CA GLU A 262 -24.41 -5.32 50.97
C GLU A 262 -23.86 -4.67 52.24
N SER A 263 -24.21 -5.21 53.41
CA SER A 263 -23.82 -4.65 54.71
C SER A 263 -22.39 -5.03 55.11
N ASN A 264 -21.99 -6.28 54.87
CA ASN A 264 -20.74 -6.88 55.32
C ASN A 264 -20.03 -7.66 54.18
N PRO A 265 -19.69 -7.01 53.05
CA PRO A 265 -19.26 -7.69 51.83
C PRO A 265 -18.03 -8.60 52.01
N GLU A 266 -16.99 -8.17 52.73
CA GLU A 266 -15.79 -8.99 52.94
C GLU A 266 -16.06 -10.23 53.82
N LEU A 267 -16.85 -10.09 54.89
CA LEU A 267 -17.23 -11.22 55.73
C LEU A 267 -18.15 -12.18 54.98
N SER A 268 -19.10 -11.68 54.19
CA SER A 268 -19.91 -12.50 53.30
C SER A 268 -19.08 -13.32 52.33
N TYR A 269 -18.07 -12.72 51.71
CA TYR A 269 -17.16 -13.45 50.84
C TYR A 269 -16.39 -14.54 51.62
N ASN A 270 -15.91 -14.26 52.82
CA ASN A 270 -15.26 -15.26 53.67
C ASN A 270 -16.18 -16.45 53.97
N ILE A 271 -17.48 -16.21 54.21
CA ILE A 271 -18.48 -17.28 54.37
C ILE A 271 -18.61 -18.12 53.11
N ILE A 272 -18.57 -17.51 51.92
CA ILE A 272 -18.63 -18.23 50.63
C ILE A 272 -17.42 -19.14 50.45
N THR A 273 -16.21 -18.68 50.79
CA THR A 273 -14.98 -19.51 50.66
C THR A 273 -15.02 -20.78 51.51
N LYS A 274 -15.84 -20.73 52.56
CA LYS A 274 -16.08 -21.76 53.57
C LYS A 274 -17.14 -22.79 53.16
N ILE A 275 -17.76 -22.65 51.99
CA ILE A 275 -18.69 -23.63 51.39
C ILE A 275 -17.86 -24.77 50.77
N GLU A 276 -18.13 -26.01 51.15
CA GLU A 276 -17.35 -27.18 50.72
C GLU A 276 -17.69 -27.60 49.28
N ASN A 277 -18.98 -27.62 48.93
CA ASN A 277 -19.44 -27.96 47.59
C ASN A 277 -19.04 -26.88 46.58
N GLU A 278 -18.05 -27.18 45.75
CA GLU A 278 -17.50 -26.24 44.77
C GLU A 278 -18.56 -25.69 43.79
N LYS A 279 -19.46 -26.54 43.29
CA LYS A 279 -20.51 -26.12 42.35
C LYS A 279 -21.48 -25.15 43.01
N HIS A 280 -21.86 -25.43 44.26
CA HIS A 280 -22.72 -24.55 45.04
C HIS A 280 -22.00 -23.23 45.36
N ARG A 281 -20.75 -23.30 45.85
CA ARG A 281 -19.89 -22.14 46.12
C ARG A 281 -19.78 -21.20 44.93
N LYS A 282 -19.54 -21.74 43.73
CA LYS A 282 -19.44 -20.94 42.49
C LYS A 282 -20.76 -20.29 42.11
N LYS A 283 -21.90 -20.98 42.31
CA LYS A 283 -23.23 -20.41 42.09
C LYS A 283 -23.48 -19.23 43.04
N ILE A 284 -23.25 -19.43 44.34
CA ILE A 284 -23.42 -18.38 45.36
C ILE A 284 -22.48 -17.22 45.11
N LEU A 285 -21.20 -17.48 44.76
CA LEU A 285 -20.24 -16.44 44.43
C LEU A 285 -20.73 -15.54 43.29
N LYS A 286 -21.29 -16.13 42.23
CA LYS A 286 -21.88 -15.34 41.12
C LYS A 286 -23.03 -14.45 41.63
N SER A 287 -23.96 -14.99 42.40
CA SER A 287 -25.09 -14.22 42.94
C SER A 287 -24.60 -13.10 43.87
N TYR A 288 -23.65 -13.39 44.76
CA TYR A 288 -23.00 -12.40 45.62
C TYR A 288 -22.36 -11.26 44.83
N LEU A 289 -21.53 -11.58 43.82
CA LEU A 289 -20.86 -10.57 42.99
C LEU A 289 -21.85 -9.71 42.22
N ASN A 290 -22.97 -10.29 41.76
CA ASN A 290 -24.05 -9.53 41.13
C ASN A 290 -24.69 -8.54 42.10
N VAL A 291 -25.01 -8.97 43.33
CA VAL A 291 -25.59 -8.09 44.37
C VAL A 291 -24.66 -6.92 44.66
N ILE A 292 -23.36 -7.19 44.89
CA ILE A 292 -22.42 -6.15 45.29
C ILE A 292 -21.85 -5.33 44.14
N SER A 293 -22.13 -5.68 42.88
CA SER A 293 -21.54 -5.02 41.69
C SER A 293 -21.82 -3.52 41.62
N LYS A 294 -22.96 -3.07 42.17
CA LYS A 294 -23.38 -1.66 42.20
C LYS A 294 -22.93 -0.91 43.46
N SER A 295 -23.00 -1.58 44.61
CA SER A 295 -22.74 -0.99 45.93
C SER A 295 -21.26 -1.04 46.31
N HIS A 296 -20.55 -2.12 45.98
CA HIS A 296 -19.15 -2.36 46.34
C HIS A 296 -18.29 -2.84 45.14
N PRO A 297 -18.12 -2.02 44.10
CA PRO A 297 -17.46 -2.43 42.85
C PRO A 297 -16.00 -2.86 43.03
N GLN A 298 -15.25 -2.26 43.96
CA GLN A 298 -13.84 -2.61 44.22
C GLN A 298 -13.69 -4.04 44.78
N ILE A 299 -14.58 -4.43 45.68
CA ILE A 299 -14.62 -5.80 46.23
C ILE A 299 -15.01 -6.78 45.12
N CYS A 300 -15.99 -6.40 44.29
CA CYS A 300 -16.39 -7.21 43.16
C CYS A 300 -15.22 -7.45 42.17
N LEU A 301 -14.45 -6.40 41.83
CA LEU A 301 -13.26 -6.50 40.97
C LEU A 301 -12.14 -7.38 41.55
N LYS A 302 -12.01 -7.44 42.88
CA LYS A 302 -11.03 -8.28 43.58
C LYS A 302 -11.34 -9.78 43.39
N TYR A 303 -12.62 -10.14 43.40
CA TYR A 303 -13.06 -11.55 43.42
C TYR A 303 -13.64 -12.05 42.09
N VAL A 304 -13.94 -11.19 41.11
CA VAL A 304 -14.58 -11.59 39.84
C VAL A 304 -13.81 -12.67 39.07
N ASN A 305 -12.48 -12.69 39.15
CA ASN A 305 -11.63 -13.67 38.47
C ASN A 305 -11.72 -15.09 39.05
N GLN A 306 -12.43 -15.29 40.16
CA GLN A 306 -12.68 -16.61 40.74
C GLN A 306 -13.85 -17.35 40.08
N LEU A 307 -14.55 -16.70 39.16
CA LEU A 307 -15.53 -17.35 38.30
C LEU A 307 -14.82 -18.04 37.13
N ASP A 308 -15.22 -19.26 36.78
CA ASP A 308 -14.57 -19.97 35.66
C ASP A 308 -15.08 -19.53 34.28
N ASN A 309 -16.22 -18.82 34.24
CA ASN A 309 -16.91 -18.52 33.01
C ASN A 309 -16.69 -17.06 32.60
N LEU A 310 -15.98 -16.86 31.48
CA LEU A 310 -15.66 -15.55 30.92
C LEU A 310 -16.90 -14.67 30.69
N LYS A 311 -18.03 -15.25 30.26
CA LYS A 311 -19.28 -14.52 30.07
C LYS A 311 -19.80 -13.94 31.39
N ASN A 312 -19.71 -14.70 32.48
CA ASN A 312 -20.13 -14.21 33.81
C ASN A 312 -19.19 -13.11 34.31
N ILE A 313 -17.88 -13.27 34.13
CA ILE A 313 -16.88 -12.24 34.48
C ILE A 313 -17.22 -10.92 33.79
N ILE A 314 -17.40 -10.97 32.48
CA ILE A 314 -17.65 -9.78 31.67
C ILE A 314 -19.00 -9.16 31.99
N GLN A 315 -20.02 -9.97 32.21
CA GLN A 315 -21.33 -9.50 32.65
C GLN A 315 -21.28 -8.72 33.97
N ILE A 316 -20.55 -9.22 34.97
CA ILE A 316 -20.33 -8.51 36.23
C ILE A 316 -19.53 -7.22 36.00
N MET A 317 -18.49 -7.26 35.17
CA MET A 317 -17.68 -6.07 34.86
C MET A 317 -18.48 -5.00 34.11
N VAL A 318 -19.39 -5.38 33.20
CA VAL A 318 -20.31 -4.44 32.55
C VAL A 318 -21.22 -3.75 33.58
N ASN A 319 -21.74 -4.49 34.57
CA ASN A 319 -22.54 -3.91 35.65
C ASN A 319 -21.73 -2.92 36.49
N ILE A 320 -20.47 -3.24 36.78
CA ILE A 320 -19.55 -2.34 37.49
C ILE A 320 -19.29 -1.07 36.65
N THR A 321 -19.00 -1.20 35.35
CA THR A 321 -18.82 -0.04 34.46
C THR A 321 -20.08 0.82 34.40
N LYS A 322 -21.27 0.20 34.22
CA LYS A 322 -22.57 0.90 34.22
C LYS A 322 -22.77 1.68 35.53
N SER A 323 -22.41 1.08 36.66
CA SER A 323 -22.47 1.75 37.97
C SER A 323 -21.53 2.95 38.06
N HIS A 324 -20.27 2.82 37.64
CA HIS A 324 -19.31 3.93 37.67
C HIS A 324 -19.74 5.08 36.75
N LEU A 325 -20.18 4.77 35.52
CA LEU A 325 -20.68 5.79 34.60
C LEU A 325 -21.93 6.50 35.13
N SER A 326 -22.85 5.78 35.80
CA SER A 326 -24.03 6.39 36.42
C SER A 326 -23.69 7.34 37.59
N LYS A 327 -22.48 7.21 38.15
CA LYS A 327 -21.94 8.07 39.22
C LYS A 327 -20.95 9.12 38.70
N GLU A 328 -20.80 9.25 37.38
CA GLU A 328 -19.81 10.13 36.72
C GLU A 328 -18.34 9.80 37.08
N GLU A 329 -18.06 8.54 37.45
CA GLU A 329 -16.72 8.05 37.81
C GLU A 329 -15.98 7.46 36.59
N GLU A 330 -15.81 8.26 35.53
CA GLU A 330 -15.27 7.82 34.23
C GLU A 330 -13.89 7.15 34.33
N GLY A 331 -13.01 7.66 35.20
CA GLY A 331 -11.67 7.09 35.39
C GLY A 331 -11.68 5.67 35.95
N ASP A 332 -12.67 5.32 36.78
CA ASP A 332 -12.82 3.96 37.30
C ASP A 332 -13.53 3.05 36.28
N ALA A 333 -14.53 3.57 35.55
CA ALA A 333 -15.11 2.88 34.40
C ALA A 333 -14.02 2.50 33.37
N LEU A 334 -13.05 3.38 33.12
CA LEU A 334 -11.93 3.14 32.21
C LEU A 334 -11.00 2.01 32.71
N LYS A 335 -10.70 1.97 34.01
CA LYS A 335 -9.91 0.87 34.59
C LYS A 335 -10.60 -0.47 34.40
N VAL A 336 -11.93 -0.50 34.57
CA VAL A 336 -12.75 -1.70 34.38
C VAL A 336 -12.75 -2.12 32.91
N GLY A 337 -13.00 -1.20 31.97
CA GLY A 337 -12.97 -1.45 30.53
C GLY A 337 -11.62 -2.00 30.04
N ASN A 338 -10.51 -1.40 30.48
CA ASN A 338 -9.17 -1.91 30.17
C ASN A 338 -8.95 -3.32 30.71
N LYS A 339 -9.39 -3.60 31.94
CA LYS A 339 -9.29 -4.94 32.55
C LYS A 339 -10.14 -5.96 31.79
N MET A 340 -11.32 -5.59 31.29
CA MET A 340 -12.16 -6.46 30.45
C MET A 340 -11.44 -6.88 29.16
N VAL A 341 -10.86 -5.90 28.44
CA VAL A 341 -10.10 -6.16 27.20
C VAL A 341 -8.91 -7.08 27.48
N GLN A 342 -8.15 -6.84 28.54
CA GLN A 342 -7.02 -7.69 28.94
C GLN A 342 -7.44 -9.13 29.24
N ILE A 343 -8.53 -9.33 29.99
CA ILE A 343 -9.04 -10.67 30.32
C ILE A 343 -9.47 -11.40 29.05
N CYS A 344 -10.19 -10.72 28.14
CA CYS A 344 -10.64 -11.31 26.89
C CYS A 344 -9.46 -11.70 25.98
N ARG A 345 -8.45 -10.83 25.86
CA ARG A 345 -7.24 -11.10 25.06
C ARG A 345 -6.46 -12.32 25.56
N LYS A 346 -6.35 -12.51 26.88
CA LYS A 346 -5.68 -13.69 27.46
C LYS A 346 -6.43 -15.01 27.22
N ASN A 347 -7.74 -14.95 26.97
CA ASN A 347 -8.60 -16.12 26.80
C ASN A 347 -9.17 -16.20 25.37
N LEU A 348 -8.37 -15.79 24.38
CA LEU A 348 -8.84 -15.59 23.01
C LEU A 348 -9.14 -16.93 22.30
N ASN A 349 -10.40 -17.14 21.95
CA ASN A 349 -10.93 -18.29 21.22
C ASN A 349 -12.19 -17.85 20.44
N LYS A 350 -12.80 -18.74 19.65
CA LYS A 350 -13.95 -18.38 18.80
C LYS A 350 -15.15 -17.81 19.59
N GLU A 351 -15.38 -18.26 20.83
CA GLU A 351 -16.48 -17.81 21.67
C GLU A 351 -16.19 -16.46 22.33
N SER A 352 -14.92 -16.17 22.66
CA SER A 352 -14.51 -14.92 23.31
C SER A 352 -14.31 -13.75 22.35
N ILE A 353 -14.27 -13.96 21.03
CA ILE A 353 -14.17 -12.85 20.04
C ILE A 353 -15.35 -11.89 20.14
N LYS A 354 -16.59 -12.39 20.25
CA LYS A 354 -17.77 -11.51 20.43
C LYS A 354 -17.62 -10.66 21.69
N ILE A 355 -17.16 -11.29 22.76
CA ILE A 355 -16.99 -10.67 24.07
C ILE A 355 -15.88 -9.61 24.04
N LEU A 356 -14.77 -9.89 23.35
CA LEU A 356 -13.68 -8.93 23.12
C LEU A 356 -14.16 -7.73 22.30
N ARG A 357 -14.90 -7.97 21.21
CA ARG A 357 -15.51 -6.91 20.40
C ARG A 357 -16.38 -5.98 21.25
N ASP A 358 -17.27 -6.54 22.07
CA ASP A 358 -18.15 -5.76 22.95
C ASP A 358 -17.33 -4.98 24.00
N SER A 359 -16.27 -5.58 24.54
CA SER A 359 -15.36 -4.91 25.47
C SER A 359 -14.60 -3.73 24.82
N LEU A 360 -14.20 -3.87 23.55
CA LEU A 360 -13.55 -2.81 22.78
C LEU A 360 -14.52 -1.67 22.44
N ILE A 361 -15.80 -1.98 22.17
CA ILE A 361 -16.83 -0.95 21.99
C ILE A 361 -17.00 -0.15 23.27
N LEU A 362 -17.07 -0.83 24.42
CA LEU A 362 -17.20 -0.19 25.72
C LEU A 362 -15.96 0.67 26.04
N LEU A 363 -14.75 0.19 25.75
CA LEU A 363 -13.53 1.00 25.89
C LEU A 363 -13.54 2.24 24.99
N ALA A 364 -14.03 2.10 23.75
CA ALA A 364 -14.09 3.20 22.80
C ALA A 364 -15.07 4.31 23.21
N GLU A 365 -16.12 3.95 23.94
CA GLU A 365 -17.08 4.90 24.50
C GLU A 365 -16.56 5.60 25.75
N VAL A 366 -15.89 4.85 26.64
CA VAL A 366 -15.41 5.36 27.93
C VAL A 366 -14.14 6.21 27.77
N ASP A 367 -13.32 5.93 26.76
CA ASP A 367 -12.08 6.67 26.47
C ASP A 367 -12.17 7.31 25.08
N SER A 368 -11.88 6.53 24.04
CA SER A 368 -11.93 6.99 22.65
C SER A 368 -11.86 5.82 21.67
N PRO A 369 -12.43 5.95 20.45
CA PRO A 369 -12.27 4.94 19.41
C PRO A 369 -10.82 4.62 19.07
N SER A 370 -9.92 5.62 19.14
CA SER A 370 -8.47 5.46 18.97
C SER A 370 -7.86 4.50 19.99
N LYS A 371 -8.33 4.52 21.25
CA LYS A 371 -7.83 3.59 22.28
C LYS A 371 -8.15 2.14 21.94
N SER A 372 -9.35 1.89 21.43
CA SER A 372 -9.75 0.55 21.01
C SER A 372 -9.01 0.09 19.76
N ASP A 373 -8.76 0.98 18.80
CA ASP A 373 -7.90 0.72 17.63
C ASP A 373 -6.49 0.28 18.07
N GLU A 374 -5.87 0.99 19.02
CA GLU A 374 -4.58 0.59 19.62
C GLU A 374 -4.61 -0.81 20.27
N GLU A 375 -5.73 -1.19 20.88
CA GLU A 375 -5.86 -2.53 21.50
C GLU A 375 -6.07 -3.64 20.46
N ILE A 376 -6.73 -3.34 19.34
CA ILE A 376 -6.87 -4.27 18.21
C ILE A 376 -5.51 -4.58 17.60
N GLU A 377 -4.64 -3.57 17.47
CA GLU A 377 -3.26 -3.74 16.97
C GLU A 377 -2.42 -4.70 17.82
N LYS A 378 -2.73 -4.84 19.12
CA LYS A 378 -2.02 -5.73 20.04
C LYS A 378 -2.51 -7.19 19.98
N ILE A 379 -3.44 -7.53 19.10
CA ILE A 379 -3.93 -8.91 18.91
C ILE A 379 -2.95 -9.67 18.03
N GLU A 380 -2.27 -10.68 18.59
CA GLU A 380 -1.23 -11.45 17.89
C GLU A 380 -1.81 -12.36 16.79
N ASN A 381 -3.00 -12.93 17.01
CA ASN A 381 -3.65 -13.80 16.04
C ASN A 381 -4.29 -12.99 14.91
N GLN A 382 -3.70 -13.09 13.70
CA GLN A 382 -4.13 -12.34 12.51
C GLN A 382 -5.57 -12.64 12.06
N GLU A 383 -6.03 -13.89 12.18
CA GLU A 383 -7.42 -14.27 11.81
C GLU A 383 -8.42 -13.56 12.74
N PHE A 384 -8.15 -13.55 14.03
CA PHE A 384 -9.00 -12.89 15.02
C PHE A 384 -8.93 -11.37 14.94
N LYS A 385 -7.74 -10.82 14.68
CA LYS A 385 -7.54 -9.38 14.43
C LYS A 385 -8.39 -8.92 13.24
N ALA A 386 -8.24 -9.57 12.08
CA ALA A 386 -9.00 -9.23 10.87
C ALA A 386 -10.52 -9.35 11.08
N LYS A 387 -10.96 -10.35 11.83
CA LYS A 387 -12.38 -10.50 12.19
C LYS A 387 -12.89 -9.35 13.06
N ILE A 388 -12.12 -8.95 14.07
CA ILE A 388 -12.50 -7.83 14.96
C ILE A 388 -12.49 -6.50 14.20
N GLU A 389 -11.49 -6.24 13.35
CA GLU A 389 -11.43 -5.06 12.48
C GLU A 389 -12.66 -4.99 11.58
N THR A 390 -13.04 -6.12 10.96
CA THR A 390 -14.23 -6.19 10.11
C THR A 390 -15.52 -5.92 10.90
N ASP A 391 -15.67 -6.55 12.06
CA ASP A 391 -16.86 -6.39 12.92
C ASP A 391 -17.00 -4.96 13.47
N LEU A 392 -15.88 -4.27 13.69
CA LEU A 392 -15.82 -2.92 14.24
C LEU A 392 -15.69 -1.83 13.17
N LEU A 393 -15.61 -2.18 11.88
CA LEU A 393 -15.29 -1.26 10.80
C LEU A 393 -16.21 -0.02 10.79
N ASN A 394 -17.53 -0.26 10.80
CA ASN A 394 -18.53 0.81 10.74
C ASN A 394 -18.73 1.52 12.09
N ILE A 395 -18.15 0.97 13.17
CA ILE A 395 -18.27 1.48 14.53
C ILE A 395 -17.10 2.42 14.85
N LEU A 396 -15.86 1.96 14.61
CA LEU A 396 -14.65 2.70 14.93
C LEU A 396 -14.18 3.61 13.79
N TYR A 397 -14.49 3.31 12.53
CA TYR A 397 -13.93 4.03 11.39
C TYR A 397 -15.00 4.80 10.59
N LYS A 398 -14.55 5.86 9.93
CA LYS A 398 -15.30 6.63 8.93
C LYS A 398 -14.48 6.74 7.65
N THR A 399 -15.14 6.65 6.51
CA THR A 399 -14.53 7.00 5.23
C THR A 399 -14.50 8.52 5.09
N VAL A 400 -13.34 9.08 4.78
CA VAL A 400 -13.17 10.49 4.45
C VAL A 400 -12.45 10.63 3.13
N GLU A 401 -12.80 11.65 2.38
CA GLU A 401 -12.09 12.03 1.16
C GLU A 401 -10.87 12.88 1.51
N GLU A 402 -9.70 12.47 1.03
CA GLU A 402 -8.46 13.24 1.12
C GLU A 402 -7.96 13.64 -0.27
N THR A 403 -7.62 14.92 -0.43
CA THR A 403 -6.88 15.38 -1.61
C THR A 403 -5.43 14.94 -1.49
N ARG A 404 -4.97 14.15 -2.46
CA ARG A 404 -3.59 13.69 -2.60
C ARG A 404 -3.01 14.17 -3.91
N THR A 405 -1.69 14.23 -3.98
CA THR A 405 -0.98 14.64 -5.19
C THR A 405 -0.04 13.54 -5.66
N LYS A 406 -0.04 13.24 -6.96
CA LYS A 406 0.94 12.36 -7.60
C LYS A 406 1.60 13.07 -8.78
N ILE A 407 2.78 12.61 -9.17
CA ILE A 407 3.49 13.09 -10.36
C ILE A 407 3.30 12.03 -11.45
N GLU A 408 2.75 12.44 -12.60
CA GLU A 408 2.61 11.58 -13.77
C GLU A 408 3.50 12.08 -14.93
N PRO A 409 4.44 11.24 -15.42
CA PRO A 409 5.26 11.61 -16.57
C PRO A 409 4.45 11.54 -17.87
N THR A 410 4.38 12.66 -18.60
CA THR A 410 3.76 12.76 -19.92
C THR A 410 4.83 13.02 -20.98
N SER A 411 4.95 12.15 -21.99
CA SER A 411 5.93 12.34 -23.07
C SER A 411 5.55 13.54 -23.94
N VAL A 412 6.45 14.52 -24.06
CA VAL A 412 6.26 15.74 -24.87
C VAL A 412 7.19 15.78 -26.08
N VAL A 413 8.35 15.12 -26.03
CA VAL A 413 9.22 14.87 -27.19
C VAL A 413 9.64 13.41 -27.18
N SER A 414 9.54 12.74 -28.32
CA SER A 414 10.12 11.41 -28.54
C SER A 414 10.59 11.31 -30.00
N GLN A 415 11.90 11.36 -30.21
CA GLN A 415 12.51 11.31 -31.53
C GLN A 415 13.79 10.48 -31.49
N TYR A 416 14.16 9.90 -32.63
CA TYR A 416 15.45 9.24 -32.78
C TYR A 416 16.13 9.62 -34.10
N PHE A 417 17.45 9.55 -34.10
CA PHE A 417 18.31 9.90 -35.23
C PHE A 417 19.32 8.79 -35.48
N HIS A 418 19.53 8.45 -36.74
CA HIS A 418 20.63 7.61 -37.17
C HIS A 418 21.81 8.48 -37.58
N LEU A 419 23.01 8.07 -37.17
CA LEU A 419 24.26 8.77 -37.40
C LEU A 419 25.29 7.75 -37.89
N ASN A 420 26.11 8.09 -38.88
CA ASN A 420 27.21 7.21 -39.27
C ASN A 420 28.33 7.31 -38.24
N SER A 421 28.76 6.17 -37.71
CA SER A 421 29.73 6.07 -36.63
C SER A 421 30.93 5.22 -37.02
N TYR A 422 32.11 5.64 -36.60
CA TYR A 422 33.35 4.91 -36.78
C TYR A 422 34.16 4.91 -35.47
N SER A 423 34.15 3.75 -34.83
CA SER A 423 34.75 3.44 -33.54
C SER A 423 36.12 2.78 -33.64
N SER A 424 36.44 2.17 -34.79
CA SER A 424 37.75 1.59 -35.12
C SER A 424 38.88 2.62 -35.04
N ASN A 425 40.12 2.14 -34.89
CA ASN A 425 41.29 2.97 -34.62
C ASN A 425 41.43 4.13 -35.64
N SER A 426 41.04 5.34 -35.22
CA SER A 426 41.04 6.53 -36.06
C SER A 426 42.44 7.16 -36.08
N GLY A 427 43.23 6.84 -37.10
CA GLY A 427 44.41 7.63 -37.41
C GLY A 427 44.06 9.08 -37.74
N ASP A 428 45.05 9.97 -37.72
CA ASP A 428 44.85 11.43 -37.91
C ASP A 428 44.08 11.78 -39.20
N ASN A 429 44.21 10.99 -40.26
CA ASN A 429 43.51 11.27 -41.52
C ASN A 429 42.00 10.98 -41.45
N ILE A 430 41.56 9.98 -40.67
CA ILE A 430 40.12 9.75 -40.43
C ILE A 430 39.55 10.84 -39.51
N ARG A 431 40.33 11.25 -38.52
CA ARG A 431 39.97 12.39 -37.65
C ARG A 431 39.81 13.67 -38.47
N ASN A 432 40.79 13.99 -39.31
CA ASN A 432 40.76 15.17 -40.17
C ASN A 432 39.62 15.05 -41.18
N PHE A 433 39.39 13.89 -41.79
CA PHE A 433 38.24 13.65 -42.66
C PHE A 433 36.91 14.07 -41.99
N ALA A 434 36.67 13.66 -40.74
CA ALA A 434 35.50 14.09 -39.99
C ALA A 434 35.50 15.60 -39.69
N LEU A 435 36.65 16.19 -39.32
CA LEU A 435 36.79 17.65 -39.08
C LEU A 435 36.52 18.49 -40.35
N TYR A 436 36.79 17.93 -41.52
CA TYR A 436 36.42 18.50 -42.81
C TYR A 436 34.96 18.21 -43.18
N ASN A 437 34.09 17.78 -42.26
CA ASN A 437 32.72 17.37 -42.52
C ASN A 437 32.56 16.17 -43.47
N GLY A 438 33.58 15.30 -43.52
CA GLY A 438 33.53 14.07 -44.27
C GLY A 438 32.53 13.08 -43.67
N ASN A 439 31.85 12.33 -44.54
CA ASN A 439 30.89 11.30 -44.12
C ASN A 439 30.91 10.09 -45.06
N VAL A 440 30.54 8.93 -44.53
CA VAL A 440 30.51 7.64 -45.24
C VAL A 440 29.29 6.86 -44.80
N SER A 441 28.64 6.20 -45.74
CA SER A 441 27.43 5.41 -45.46
C SER A 441 27.69 4.26 -44.48
N SER A 442 26.74 3.99 -43.59
CA SER A 442 26.88 2.94 -42.57
C SER A 442 27.12 1.53 -43.13
N ASN A 443 26.60 1.17 -44.30
CA ASN A 443 26.90 -0.12 -44.94
C ASN A 443 28.37 -0.24 -45.34
N LEU A 444 28.97 0.84 -45.86
CA LEU A 444 30.40 0.87 -46.15
C LEU A 444 31.18 0.76 -44.85
N LEU A 445 30.75 1.37 -43.75
CA LEU A 445 31.44 1.25 -42.46
C LEU A 445 31.33 -0.16 -41.84
N MET A 446 30.24 -0.90 -42.09
CA MET A 446 29.97 -2.24 -41.55
C MET A 446 30.45 -3.40 -42.43
N ASP A 447 31.08 -3.13 -43.57
CA ASP A 447 31.42 -4.15 -44.59
C ASP A 447 30.18 -4.89 -45.16
N GLU A 448 29.03 -4.21 -45.19
CA GLU A 448 27.81 -4.70 -45.83
C GLU A 448 27.92 -4.53 -47.35
N ASN A 449 28.42 -5.59 -47.97
CA ASN A 449 28.95 -5.66 -49.33
C ASN A 449 27.91 -6.01 -50.42
N ASN A 450 26.65 -5.66 -50.21
CA ASN A 450 25.51 -6.00 -51.08
C ASN A 450 24.94 -4.77 -51.80
N TYR A 451 25.82 -3.86 -52.25
CA TYR A 451 25.47 -2.69 -53.06
C TYR A 451 26.08 -2.80 -54.47
N THR A 452 25.41 -2.21 -55.47
CA THR A 452 25.89 -2.18 -56.87
C THR A 452 26.42 -0.84 -57.32
N SER A 453 26.26 0.18 -56.48
CA SER A 453 26.62 1.57 -56.79
C SER A 453 27.24 2.24 -55.58
N VAL A 454 28.29 3.03 -55.80
CA VAL A 454 28.90 3.89 -54.78
C VAL A 454 28.95 5.32 -55.30
N PHE A 455 28.42 6.26 -54.52
CA PHE A 455 28.43 7.69 -54.83
C PHE A 455 29.56 8.38 -54.08
N ILE A 456 30.50 8.98 -54.79
CA ILE A 456 31.67 9.64 -54.21
C ILE A 456 31.58 11.13 -54.55
N SER A 457 31.58 12.00 -53.55
CA SER A 457 31.63 13.45 -53.74
C SER A 457 32.86 14.02 -53.02
N PRO A 458 34.00 14.17 -53.71
CA PRO A 458 35.22 14.74 -53.15
C PRO A 458 35.28 16.28 -53.23
N PHE A 459 34.18 16.95 -53.60
CA PHE A 459 34.12 18.40 -53.82
C PHE A 459 33.52 19.13 -52.63
N GLY A 460 34.13 20.26 -52.24
CA GLY A 460 33.59 21.20 -51.27
C GLY A 460 32.62 22.18 -51.91
N PHE A 461 31.53 22.45 -51.19
CA PHE A 461 30.51 23.42 -51.57
C PHE A 461 30.28 24.41 -50.41
N ASN A 462 29.64 25.54 -50.70
CA ASN A 462 29.22 26.51 -49.67
C ASN A 462 28.03 26.02 -48.82
N PHE A 463 27.61 24.77 -49.00
CA PHE A 463 26.55 24.08 -48.29
C PHE A 463 26.92 22.60 -48.11
N THR A 464 26.25 21.89 -47.19
CA THR A 464 26.45 20.45 -47.03
C THR A 464 25.47 19.65 -47.89
N ILE A 465 25.96 18.67 -48.63
CA ILE A 465 25.12 17.71 -49.36
C ILE A 465 24.80 16.46 -48.53
N PHE A 466 25.54 16.25 -47.43
CA PHE A 466 25.44 15.03 -46.62
C PHE A 466 24.01 14.74 -46.14
N PRO A 467 23.25 15.69 -45.54
CA PRO A 467 21.91 15.40 -45.05
C PRO A 467 20.95 14.90 -46.14
N ILE A 468 21.09 15.41 -47.37
CA ILE A 468 20.25 15.01 -48.51
C ILE A 468 20.62 13.60 -48.98
N ILE A 469 21.92 13.32 -49.14
CA ILE A 469 22.41 12.00 -49.56
C ILE A 469 22.10 10.93 -48.50
N ASP A 470 22.30 11.24 -47.22
CA ASP A 470 22.06 10.30 -46.11
C ASP A 470 20.58 10.00 -45.90
N ARG A 471 19.71 10.99 -46.12
CA ARG A 471 18.26 10.78 -46.15
C ARG A 471 17.87 9.81 -47.26
N MET A 472 18.36 10.02 -48.49
CA MET A 472 18.09 9.08 -49.60
C MET A 472 18.62 7.69 -49.30
N TYR A 473 19.84 7.59 -48.76
CA TYR A 473 20.45 6.32 -48.35
C TYR A 473 19.56 5.57 -47.33
N SER A 474 19.12 6.27 -46.29
CA SER A 474 18.25 5.71 -45.26
C SER A 474 16.91 5.25 -45.87
N GLU A 475 16.27 6.07 -46.71
CA GLU A 475 15.02 5.70 -47.38
C GLU A 475 15.20 4.47 -48.30
N PHE A 476 16.28 4.38 -49.08
CA PHE A 476 16.52 3.21 -49.94
C PHE A 476 16.82 1.94 -49.14
N ARG A 477 17.60 2.05 -48.05
CA ARG A 477 17.93 0.92 -47.18
C ARG A 477 16.69 0.36 -46.48
N PHE A 478 15.89 1.23 -45.86
CA PHE A 478 14.78 0.79 -45.01
C PHE A 478 13.47 0.56 -45.77
N SER A 479 13.20 1.28 -46.86
CA SER A 479 11.93 1.13 -47.60
C SER A 479 12.02 0.14 -48.76
N ASN A 480 13.18 0.06 -49.44
CA ASN A 480 13.32 -0.70 -50.69
C ASN A 480 14.32 -1.85 -50.60
N ASN A 481 14.98 -2.03 -49.45
CA ASN A 481 16.11 -2.97 -49.26
C ASN A 481 17.18 -2.84 -50.36
N GLN A 482 17.31 -1.63 -50.93
CA GLN A 482 18.30 -1.29 -51.95
C GLN A 482 19.47 -0.60 -51.27
N LEU A 483 20.67 -1.13 -51.47
CA LEU A 483 21.86 -0.60 -50.83
C LEU A 483 22.71 0.13 -51.86
N MET A 484 23.05 1.37 -51.50
CA MET A 484 24.07 2.17 -52.16
C MET A 484 25.15 2.52 -51.14
N GLY A 485 26.40 2.58 -51.58
CA GLY A 485 27.46 3.21 -50.78
C GLY A 485 27.50 4.71 -51.06
N TYR A 486 27.88 5.53 -50.08
CA TYR A 486 28.33 6.89 -50.38
C TYR A 486 29.55 7.29 -49.56
N TYR A 487 30.33 8.21 -50.14
CA TYR A 487 31.48 8.85 -49.52
C TYR A 487 31.45 10.33 -49.88
N ILE A 488 31.51 11.19 -48.87
CA ILE A 488 31.50 12.65 -49.04
C ILE A 488 32.74 13.17 -48.34
N PHE A 489 33.56 13.91 -49.08
CA PHE A 489 34.69 14.65 -48.55
C PHE A 489 34.65 16.05 -49.15
N PRO A 490 34.17 17.07 -48.43
CA PRO A 490 33.99 18.39 -49.00
C PRO A 490 35.33 19.15 -48.99
N SER A 491 36.24 18.72 -49.86
CA SER A 491 37.56 19.31 -50.04
C SER A 491 37.46 20.77 -50.48
N LYS A 492 38.21 21.66 -49.83
CA LYS A 492 38.26 23.09 -50.17
C LYS A 492 39.20 23.35 -51.34
N ASP A 493 40.30 22.61 -51.40
CA ASP A 493 41.28 22.69 -52.47
C ASP A 493 41.95 21.33 -52.68
N LEU A 494 41.57 20.66 -53.78
CA LEU A 494 42.12 19.35 -54.16
C LEU A 494 43.55 19.44 -54.74
N THR A 495 44.18 20.61 -54.65
CA THR A 495 45.62 20.81 -54.88
C THR A 495 46.42 20.88 -53.58
N ASP A 496 45.78 20.91 -52.40
CA ASP A 496 46.46 20.82 -51.12
C ASP A 496 46.92 19.38 -50.83
N ASP A 497 48.22 19.19 -50.64
CA ASP A 497 48.84 17.90 -50.31
C ASP A 497 48.22 17.25 -49.07
N LYS A 498 47.76 18.06 -48.10
CA LYS A 498 47.12 17.54 -46.87
C LYS A 498 45.74 16.96 -47.18
N GLU A 499 44.89 17.68 -47.90
CA GLU A 499 43.56 17.20 -48.30
C GLU A 499 43.69 16.00 -49.26
N GLN A 500 44.67 16.01 -50.18
CA GLN A 500 44.95 14.86 -51.06
C GLN A 500 45.38 13.62 -50.28
N LYS A 501 46.22 13.78 -49.24
CA LYS A 501 46.60 12.69 -48.34
C LYS A 501 45.41 12.14 -47.57
N ILE A 502 44.54 13.01 -47.05
CA ILE A 502 43.31 12.60 -46.36
C ILE A 502 42.44 11.79 -47.33
N LEU A 503 42.09 12.37 -48.48
CA LEU A 503 41.28 11.75 -49.53
C LEU A 503 41.81 10.38 -49.93
N THR A 504 43.11 10.28 -50.22
CA THR A 504 43.77 9.03 -50.62
C THR A 504 43.63 7.95 -49.56
N GLN A 505 43.90 8.29 -48.30
CA GLN A 505 43.87 7.33 -47.21
C GLN A 505 42.44 6.92 -46.87
N THR A 506 41.49 7.85 -46.78
CA THR A 506 40.11 7.52 -46.41
C THR A 506 39.36 6.82 -47.54
N LEU A 507 39.58 7.17 -48.82
CA LEU A 507 39.06 6.37 -49.94
C LEU A 507 39.64 4.95 -49.94
N SER A 508 40.93 4.81 -49.64
CA SER A 508 41.56 3.49 -49.54
C SER A 508 40.93 2.66 -48.40
N THR A 509 40.75 3.27 -47.23
CA THR A 509 40.17 2.62 -46.05
C THR A 509 38.71 2.26 -46.22
N PHE A 510 37.87 3.17 -46.74
CA PHE A 510 36.42 2.99 -46.76
C PHE A 510 35.89 2.37 -48.04
N ILE A 511 36.64 2.42 -49.14
CA ILE A 511 36.17 1.98 -50.45
C ILE A 511 37.09 0.92 -51.05
N LYS A 512 38.38 1.24 -51.29
CA LYS A 512 39.31 0.32 -51.99
C LYS A 512 39.43 -1.04 -51.30
N SER A 513 39.66 -1.02 -49.98
CA SER A 513 39.79 -2.22 -49.15
C SER A 513 38.58 -3.17 -49.26
N LYS A 514 37.39 -2.62 -49.53
CA LYS A 514 36.12 -3.33 -49.53
C LYS A 514 35.73 -3.83 -50.92
N ILE A 515 35.98 -3.03 -51.96
CA ILE A 515 35.58 -3.37 -53.34
C ILE A 515 36.20 -4.69 -53.81
N HIS A 516 37.44 -5.00 -53.45
CA HIS A 516 38.09 -6.25 -53.84
C HIS A 516 37.43 -7.52 -53.24
N SER A 517 36.61 -7.37 -52.21
CA SER A 517 35.89 -8.49 -51.57
C SER A 517 34.47 -8.71 -52.11
N LEU A 518 34.01 -7.88 -53.05
CA LEU A 518 32.67 -7.93 -53.59
C LEU A 518 32.51 -9.01 -54.66
N LYS A 519 31.35 -9.66 -54.68
CA LYS A 519 30.98 -10.62 -55.75
C LYS A 519 30.84 -9.95 -57.11
N GLU A 520 30.37 -8.71 -57.12
CA GLU A 520 30.22 -7.86 -58.30
C GLU A 520 30.85 -6.50 -58.01
N ILE A 521 31.66 -6.00 -58.94
CA ILE A 521 32.32 -4.70 -58.80
C ILE A 521 31.26 -3.59 -58.99
N PRO A 522 31.11 -2.67 -58.02
CA PRO A 522 30.09 -1.64 -58.07
C PRO A 522 30.46 -0.55 -59.07
N ILE A 523 29.45 0.10 -59.64
CA ILE A 523 29.64 1.30 -60.44
C ILE A 523 29.91 2.47 -59.49
N ILE A 524 30.99 3.20 -59.74
CA ILE A 524 31.34 4.38 -58.96
C ILE A 524 30.83 5.62 -59.68
N TYR A 525 29.99 6.39 -59.02
CA TYR A 525 29.49 7.67 -59.49
C TYR A 525 30.24 8.78 -58.77
N ASN A 526 31.11 9.49 -59.47
CA ASN A 526 31.78 10.67 -58.96
C ASN A 526 30.84 11.88 -59.14
N LEU A 527 30.30 12.38 -58.04
CA LEU A 527 29.30 13.45 -58.00
C LEU A 527 29.96 14.81 -57.82
N ASP A 528 29.63 15.74 -58.69
CA ASP A 528 29.93 17.16 -58.57
C ASP A 528 28.63 17.97 -58.73
N PHE A 529 28.58 19.17 -58.17
CA PHE A 529 27.43 20.05 -58.25
C PHE A 529 27.80 21.45 -58.77
N ILE A 530 27.05 21.91 -59.78
CA ILE A 530 27.19 23.24 -60.39
C ILE A 530 25.96 24.11 -60.17
N GLN A 531 26.11 25.41 -60.41
CA GLN A 531 25.04 26.40 -60.27
C GLN A 531 23.80 26.07 -61.12
N TYR A 532 22.68 26.71 -60.77
CA TYR A 532 21.37 26.54 -61.39
C TYR A 532 21.39 26.75 -62.91
N LEU A 533 20.71 25.84 -63.62
CA LEU A 533 20.54 25.83 -65.09
C LEU A 533 19.06 26.00 -65.52
N GLY A 534 18.15 26.26 -64.59
CA GLY A 534 16.71 26.47 -64.80
C GLY A 534 15.85 25.20 -64.71
N LYS A 535 16.47 24.01 -64.70
CA LYS A 535 15.81 22.70 -64.52
C LYS A 535 16.83 21.70 -63.95
N PRO A 536 16.45 20.70 -63.13
CA PRO A 536 17.35 19.62 -62.73
C PRO A 536 18.07 19.02 -63.93
N THR A 537 19.39 19.23 -63.98
CA THR A 537 20.22 18.89 -65.14
C THR A 537 21.39 18.03 -64.69
N VAL A 538 21.57 16.88 -65.35
CA VAL A 538 22.71 16.01 -65.16
C VAL A 538 23.57 16.01 -66.42
N ILE A 539 24.88 16.22 -66.24
CA ILE A 539 25.88 16.15 -67.30
C ILE A 539 26.78 14.94 -67.02
N PHE A 540 26.81 14.01 -67.96
CA PHE A 540 27.71 12.85 -67.91
C PHE A 540 29.08 13.24 -68.47
N GLY A 541 30.03 13.46 -67.56
CA GLY A 541 31.43 13.83 -67.85
C GLY A 541 32.33 12.64 -68.21
N THR A 542 31.79 11.42 -68.23
CA THR A 542 32.47 10.24 -68.78
C THR A 542 31.43 9.36 -69.44
N ILE A 543 31.66 9.02 -70.71
CA ILE A 543 30.81 8.09 -71.43
C ILE A 543 31.32 6.67 -71.16
N PRO A 544 30.52 5.77 -70.56
CA PRO A 544 30.83 4.34 -70.52
C PRO A 544 31.02 3.77 -71.92
N GLN A 545 31.90 2.77 -72.08
CA GLN A 545 32.09 2.06 -73.36
C GLN A 545 30.78 1.42 -73.89
N ASN A 546 29.79 1.19 -73.02
CA ASN A 546 28.42 0.82 -73.37
C ASN A 546 27.46 1.81 -72.69
N ILE A 547 27.05 2.88 -73.38
CA ILE A 547 26.17 3.93 -72.85
C ILE A 547 24.68 3.59 -72.97
N GLU A 548 24.34 2.60 -73.79
CA GLU A 548 22.97 2.28 -74.17
C GLU A 548 22.13 1.80 -72.99
N TRP A 549 22.71 0.96 -72.12
CA TRP A 549 22.02 0.53 -70.90
C TRP A 549 21.67 1.72 -69.99
N LEU A 550 22.57 2.71 -69.88
CA LEU A 550 22.37 3.89 -69.03
C LEU A 550 21.33 4.83 -69.64
N ARG A 551 21.35 5.03 -70.96
CA ARG A 551 20.32 5.77 -71.69
C ARG A 551 18.94 5.15 -71.53
N ASN A 552 18.84 3.83 -71.67
CA ASN A 552 17.58 3.10 -71.49
C ASN A 552 17.08 3.27 -70.06
N LYS A 553 17.96 3.14 -69.05
CA LYS A 553 17.62 3.32 -67.64
C LYS A 553 17.08 4.71 -67.33
N LEU A 554 17.67 5.74 -67.92
CA LEU A 554 17.32 7.14 -67.65
C LEU A 554 16.19 7.68 -68.53
N SER A 555 15.78 6.94 -69.56
CA SER A 555 14.74 7.36 -70.52
C SER A 555 13.40 7.72 -69.85
N SER A 556 13.06 7.05 -68.74
CA SER A 556 11.86 7.32 -67.94
C SER A 556 11.89 8.68 -67.22
N LEU A 557 13.06 9.33 -67.15
CA LEU A 557 13.25 10.61 -66.45
C LEU A 557 13.37 11.81 -67.40
N ASN A 558 13.41 11.61 -68.73
CA ASN A 558 13.65 12.67 -69.71
C ASN A 558 12.69 13.88 -69.59
N ASN A 559 11.46 13.65 -69.13
CA ASN A 559 10.49 14.74 -68.94
C ASN A 559 10.76 15.54 -67.65
N GLN A 560 11.37 14.91 -66.64
CA GLN A 560 11.61 15.48 -65.31
C GLN A 560 12.98 16.18 -65.20
N ILE A 561 14.01 15.62 -65.84
CA ILE A 561 15.38 16.11 -65.75
C ILE A 561 15.98 16.31 -67.15
N ASN A 562 16.89 17.28 -67.30
CA ASN A 562 17.69 17.42 -68.50
C ASN A 562 18.90 16.50 -68.41
N ILE A 563 19.10 15.64 -69.42
CA ILE A 563 20.24 14.73 -69.47
C ILE A 563 21.14 15.13 -70.63
N ILE A 564 22.38 15.50 -70.31
CA ILE A 564 23.40 15.91 -71.28
C ILE A 564 24.52 14.88 -71.26
N TYR A 565 24.84 14.33 -72.42
CA TYR A 565 25.98 13.43 -72.60
C TYR A 565 27.12 14.21 -73.28
N ASN A 566 28.32 14.12 -72.71
CA ASN A 566 29.57 14.59 -73.31
C ASN A 566 29.62 16.09 -73.62
N LYS A 567 29.97 16.89 -72.62
CA LYS A 567 30.56 18.21 -72.85
C LYS A 567 32.06 18.10 -72.61
N ASP A 568 32.86 18.49 -73.59
CA ASP A 568 34.33 18.39 -73.56
C ASP A 568 34.95 19.01 -72.29
N ILE A 569 34.32 20.06 -71.75
CA ILE A 569 34.77 20.75 -70.53
C ILE A 569 34.63 19.95 -69.23
N PHE A 570 33.79 18.91 -69.20
CA PHE A 570 33.59 18.03 -68.04
C PHE A 570 34.13 16.62 -68.30
N TYR A 571 34.82 16.41 -69.43
CA TYR A 571 35.35 15.12 -69.84
C TYR A 571 36.67 14.81 -69.15
N LYS A 572 36.65 13.83 -68.23
CA LYS A 572 37.80 13.49 -67.35
C LYS A 572 38.26 14.71 -66.52
N GLY A 573 39.19 14.50 -65.58
CA GLY A 573 39.68 15.57 -64.71
C GLY A 573 40.73 15.04 -63.72
N LYS A 574 41.45 15.93 -63.03
CA LYS A 574 42.48 15.56 -62.05
C LYS A 574 41.92 14.55 -61.03
N ILE A 575 40.80 14.90 -60.40
CA ILE A 575 40.11 14.07 -59.40
C ILE A 575 39.70 12.71 -59.95
N PHE A 576 39.22 12.65 -61.20
CA PHE A 576 38.87 11.39 -61.84
C PHE A 576 40.11 10.50 -62.02
N ASN A 577 41.25 11.08 -62.40
CA ASN A 577 42.52 10.35 -62.51
C ASN A 577 43.04 9.92 -61.13
N ASP A 578 43.00 10.81 -60.14
CA ASP A 578 43.39 10.54 -58.76
C ASP A 578 42.55 9.40 -58.18
N MET A 579 41.22 9.42 -58.38
CA MET A 579 40.34 8.32 -57.96
C MET A 579 40.69 7.00 -58.64
N LYS A 580 41.00 7.01 -59.95
CA LYS A 580 41.46 5.79 -60.65
C LYS A 580 42.77 5.27 -60.08
N GLU A 581 43.72 6.15 -59.80
CA GLU A 581 45.02 5.80 -59.23
C GLU A 581 44.92 5.29 -57.80
N ILE A 582 44.06 5.89 -56.97
CA ILE A 582 43.85 5.46 -55.59
C ILE A 582 43.19 4.08 -55.58
N LEU A 583 42.10 3.92 -56.34
CA LEU A 583 41.29 2.71 -56.33
C LEU A 583 41.97 1.53 -57.02
N GLN A 584 42.79 1.73 -58.05
CA GLN A 584 43.59 0.69 -58.74
C GLN A 584 42.79 -0.54 -59.21
N ILE A 585 41.51 -0.38 -59.58
CA ILE A 585 40.68 -1.51 -60.04
C ILE A 585 40.51 -1.40 -61.55
N SER A 586 41.04 -2.39 -62.28
CA SER A 586 41.00 -2.47 -63.75
C SER A 586 39.58 -2.51 -64.33
N ASP A 587 38.64 -3.04 -63.55
CA ASP A 587 37.28 -3.39 -64.01
C ASP A 587 36.19 -2.47 -63.45
N THR A 588 36.54 -1.49 -62.60
CA THR A 588 35.56 -0.56 -62.01
C THR A 588 35.20 0.55 -62.99
N GLN A 589 33.90 0.67 -63.28
CA GLN A 589 33.38 1.78 -64.08
C GLN A 589 33.18 3.02 -63.21
N ILE A 590 34.03 4.03 -63.38
CA ILE A 590 33.85 5.37 -62.79
C ILE A 590 33.09 6.25 -63.79
N ILE A 591 31.96 6.80 -63.36
CA ILE A 591 31.12 7.73 -64.14
C ILE A 591 31.11 9.08 -63.43
N ASN A 592 31.61 10.14 -64.07
CA ASN A 592 31.49 11.51 -63.58
C ASN A 592 30.08 12.04 -63.87
N LEU A 593 29.39 12.46 -62.80
CA LEU A 593 28.09 13.11 -62.86
C LEU A 593 28.22 14.53 -62.32
N VAL A 594 27.96 15.51 -63.19
CA VAL A 594 27.86 16.90 -62.78
C VAL A 594 26.38 17.27 -62.74
N LEU A 595 25.89 17.56 -61.53
CA LEU A 595 24.48 17.83 -61.24
C LEU A 595 24.27 19.32 -61.02
N SER A 596 23.18 19.89 -61.49
CA SER A 596 22.84 21.27 -61.15
C SER A 596 22.20 21.37 -59.76
N TYR A 597 22.32 22.52 -59.08
CA TYR A 597 21.78 22.73 -57.73
C TYR A 597 20.25 22.55 -57.62
N GLU A 598 19.50 22.56 -58.72
CA GLU A 598 18.07 22.23 -58.71
C GLU A 598 17.79 20.83 -58.13
N PHE A 599 18.71 19.86 -58.28
CA PHE A 599 18.56 18.55 -57.65
C PHE A 599 18.53 18.64 -56.12
N LEU A 600 19.18 19.63 -55.51
CA LEU A 600 19.17 19.81 -54.06
C LEU A 600 17.87 20.45 -53.56
N ASN A 601 17.18 21.20 -54.43
CA ASN A 601 15.89 21.83 -54.12
C ASN A 601 14.69 20.92 -54.45
N ASP A 602 14.83 20.03 -55.43
CA ASP A 602 13.82 19.01 -55.79
C ASP A 602 14.29 17.62 -55.33
N TYR A 603 14.08 17.36 -54.04
CA TYR A 603 14.42 16.09 -53.40
C TYR A 603 13.83 14.88 -54.13
N GLU A 604 12.59 14.97 -54.62
CA GLU A 604 11.91 13.85 -55.28
C GLU A 604 12.52 13.52 -56.64
N SER A 605 12.88 14.54 -57.42
CA SER A 605 13.59 14.35 -58.68
C SER A 605 14.99 13.80 -58.46
N PHE A 606 15.69 14.27 -57.42
CA PHE A 606 17.03 13.73 -57.09
C PHE A 606 16.97 12.30 -56.60
N LYS A 607 16.05 11.99 -55.70
CA LYS A 607 15.78 10.63 -55.23
C LYS A 607 15.45 9.70 -56.39
N LYS A 608 14.52 10.05 -57.28
CA LYS A 608 14.17 9.22 -58.44
C LYS A 608 15.36 9.00 -59.37
N PHE A 609 16.18 10.03 -59.58
CA PHE A 609 17.40 9.92 -60.38
C PHE A 609 18.39 8.93 -59.77
N ILE A 610 18.70 9.07 -58.47
CA ILE A 610 19.59 8.14 -57.76
C ILE A 610 19.01 6.73 -57.72
N GLU A 611 17.71 6.59 -57.42
CA GLU A 611 17.00 5.30 -57.40
C GLU A 611 17.13 4.57 -58.75
N THR A 612 16.99 5.34 -59.84
CA THR A 612 17.17 4.84 -61.20
C THR A 612 18.59 4.33 -61.41
N LEU A 613 19.61 5.01 -60.89
CA LEU A 613 21.00 4.56 -61.00
C LEU A 613 21.30 3.30 -60.17
N ILE A 614 20.65 3.09 -59.02
CA ILE A 614 20.96 1.95 -58.13
C ILE A 614 20.20 0.66 -58.44
N LYS A 615 19.07 0.70 -59.17
CA LYS A 615 18.31 -0.51 -59.56
C LYS A 615 19.20 -1.52 -60.32
N LYS A 616 19.20 -2.79 -59.88
CA LYS A 616 19.94 -3.86 -60.58
C LYS A 616 19.41 -4.04 -62.01
N LYS A 617 20.29 -4.49 -62.91
CA LYS A 617 19.95 -4.84 -64.30
C LYS A 617 18.89 -5.93 -64.37
#